data_AF-A0AAN8G0N6-F1
#
_entry.id   AF-A0AAN8G0N6-F1
#
_cell.length_a   1.000
_cell.length_b   1.000
_cell.length_c   1.000
_cell.angle_alpha   90.00
_cell.angle_beta   90.00
_cell.angle_gamma   90.00
#
_symmetry.space_group_name_H-M   'P 1'
#
loop_
_entity.id
_entity.type
_entity.pdbx_description
1 polymer ?
#
loop_
_entity_poly.entity_id
_entity_poly.type
_entity_poly.pdbx_seq_one_letter_code
_entity_poly.pdbx_strand_id
1 'polypeptide(L)'
;MTFKILIVNIILYILNNLYKTIDVTELQPQMGVLGKAFKKDAKLVAEYLNKLKTEDVLSIEKNLSENKESTITVNDKDYKLTPEMITVKRYQKTVHVEELTPSVIEPSFGIGRIMYSVFEHNFKIREGDEQRSYLSLPASIAPYKCSVLPISNNPDFGIHIKNISQALNQNDISHKVDDSSGSIGRRYARTDQIAIPYGITIDFDTLKDTPPTATLRERDSMKQIRASLKELPQIVKDLVDGKRTWEDITNNYPLFEQQETTK
;
A
#
# COMPACT_ATOMS: atom_id res chain seq x y z
N MET A 1 -14.75 5.69 -12.58
CA MET A 1 -14.49 6.69 -11.52
C MET A 1 -13.59 7.75 -12.14
N THR A 2 -14.17 8.88 -12.53
CA THR A 2 -13.46 9.92 -13.29
C THR A 2 -12.73 10.81 -12.29
N PHE A 3 -11.41 10.67 -12.19
CA PHE A 3 -10.61 11.55 -11.35
C PHE A 3 -10.56 12.95 -11.98
N LYS A 4 -11.19 13.93 -11.32
CA LYS A 4 -11.01 15.35 -11.64
C LYS A 4 -9.64 15.76 -11.11
N ILE A 5 -8.70 16.03 -12.00
CA ILE A 5 -7.41 16.63 -11.64
C ILE A 5 -7.69 18.11 -11.33
N LEU A 6 -7.64 18.47 -10.04
CA LEU A 6 -7.60 19.85 -9.59
C LEU A 6 -6.16 20.33 -9.77
N ILE A 7 -5.90 21.25 -10.70
CA ILE A 7 -4.57 21.88 -10.80
C ILE A 7 -4.45 22.85 -9.62
N VAL A 8 -3.92 22.36 -8.51
CA VAL A 8 -3.51 23.18 -7.37
C VAL A 8 -2.05 23.54 -7.60
N ASN A 9 -1.72 24.83 -7.54
CA ASN A 9 -0.34 25.29 -7.63
C ASN A 9 0.38 24.95 -6.31
N ILE A 10 0.87 23.71 -6.18
CA ILE A 10 1.60 23.23 -5.01
C ILE A 10 3.09 23.51 -5.25
N ILE A 11 3.53 24.68 -4.79
CA ILE A 11 4.92 25.10 -4.80
C ILE A 11 5.45 24.97 -3.37
N LEU A 12 6.55 24.24 -3.19
CA LEU A 12 7.26 24.18 -1.92
C LEU A 12 8.29 25.31 -1.89
N TYR A 13 8.29 26.12 -0.84
CA TYR A 13 9.33 27.11 -0.61
C TYR A 13 10.34 26.56 0.37
N ILE A 14 11.60 26.48 -0.05
CA ILE A 14 12.72 26.13 0.83
C ILE A 14 13.37 27.43 1.29
N LEU A 15 13.40 27.64 2.60
CA LEU A 15 14.17 28.72 3.23
C LEU A 15 15.65 28.38 3.14
N ASN A 16 16.39 29.15 2.37
CA ASN A 16 17.84 28.99 2.29
C ASN A 16 18.49 29.65 3.52
N ASN A 17 19.36 28.91 4.22
CA ASN A 17 20.13 29.43 5.37
C ASN A 17 21.11 30.56 4.99
N LEU A 18 21.35 30.75 3.70
CA LEU A 18 22.13 31.85 3.13
C LEU A 18 21.29 32.50 2.02
N TYR A 19 20.99 33.78 2.16
CA TYR A 19 20.29 34.55 1.13
C TYR A 19 21.16 34.69 -0.11
N LYS A 20 20.57 34.62 -1.30
CA LYS A 20 21.27 34.88 -2.56
C LYS A 20 20.94 36.28 -3.03
N THR A 21 21.96 37.12 -3.20
CA THR A 21 21.80 38.42 -3.87
C THR A 21 21.98 38.20 -5.37
N ILE A 22 20.99 38.56 -6.17
CA ILE A 22 21.05 38.52 -7.64
C ILE A 22 21.04 39.94 -8.18
N ASP A 23 21.91 40.22 -9.15
CA ASP A 23 21.86 41.46 -9.93
C ASP A 23 20.74 41.32 -10.97
N VAL A 24 19.73 42.19 -10.88
CA VAL A 24 18.58 42.21 -11.78
C VAL A 24 18.72 43.39 -12.73
N THR A 25 18.63 43.11 -14.03
CA THR A 25 18.48 44.14 -15.07
C THR A 25 17.17 43.90 -15.79
N GLU A 26 16.25 44.87 -15.69
CA GLU A 26 14.91 44.77 -16.27
C GLU A 26 14.56 46.05 -17.05
N LEU A 27 13.70 45.90 -18.07
CA LEU A 27 13.13 47.03 -18.80
C LEU A 27 11.87 47.49 -18.07
N GLN A 28 11.88 48.72 -17.57
CA GLN A 28 10.67 49.35 -17.03
C GLN A 28 9.92 50.07 -18.16
N PRO A 29 8.72 49.61 -18.55
CA PRO A 29 7.95 50.21 -19.63
C PRO A 29 7.33 51.56 -19.20
N GLN A 30 7.52 52.61 -20.00
CA GLN A 30 6.92 53.93 -19.78
C GLN A 30 5.50 53.95 -20.34
N MET A 31 4.53 53.57 -19.51
CA MET A 31 3.13 53.37 -19.92
C MET A 31 2.49 54.58 -20.62
N GLY A 32 2.89 55.82 -20.27
CA GLY A 32 2.39 57.03 -20.92
C GLY A 32 2.82 57.17 -22.39
N VAL A 33 4.02 56.69 -22.75
CA VAL A 33 4.57 56.74 -24.12
C VAL A 33 4.11 55.50 -24.90
N LEU A 34 4.19 54.32 -24.28
CA LEU A 34 3.72 53.06 -24.85
C LEU A 34 2.22 53.09 -25.18
N GLY A 35 1.40 53.70 -24.31
CA GLY A 35 -0.03 53.87 -24.54
C GLY A 35 -0.33 54.72 -25.78
N LYS A 36 0.46 55.77 -26.03
CA LYS A 36 0.32 56.61 -27.23
C LYS A 36 0.74 55.86 -28.50
N ALA A 37 1.81 55.08 -28.43
CA ALA A 37 2.36 54.36 -29.57
C ALA A 37 1.57 53.11 -29.96
N PHE A 38 1.19 52.27 -28.98
CA PHE A 38 0.62 50.94 -29.22
C PHE A 38 -0.85 50.79 -28.83
N LYS A 39 -1.46 51.84 -28.24
CA LYS A 39 -2.90 51.89 -27.92
C LYS A 39 -3.35 50.67 -27.12
N LYS A 40 -4.29 49.87 -27.66
CA LYS A 40 -4.85 48.67 -27.03
C LYS A 40 -3.81 47.57 -26.74
N ASP A 41 -2.70 47.56 -27.47
CA ASP A 41 -1.67 46.53 -27.33
C ASP A 41 -0.60 46.93 -26.28
N ALA A 42 -0.63 48.16 -25.76
CA ALA A 42 0.39 48.66 -24.83
C ALA A 42 0.55 47.83 -23.55
N LYS A 43 -0.58 47.34 -23.00
CA LYS A 43 -0.56 46.48 -21.80
C LYS A 43 0.10 45.13 -22.08
N LEU A 44 -0.22 44.54 -23.23
CA LEU A 44 0.33 43.26 -23.68
C LEU A 44 1.84 43.37 -23.92
N VAL A 45 2.29 44.44 -24.56
CA VAL A 45 3.72 44.73 -24.77
C VAL A 45 4.44 44.95 -23.43
N ALA A 46 3.83 45.67 -22.49
CA ALA A 46 4.44 45.89 -21.17
C ALA A 46 4.57 44.60 -20.35
N GLU A 47 3.56 43.73 -20.38
CA GLU A 47 3.62 42.42 -19.72
C GLU A 47 4.69 41.50 -20.33
N TYR A 48 4.90 41.57 -21.65
CA TYR A 48 5.98 40.86 -22.32
C TYR A 48 7.36 41.39 -21.89
N LEU A 49 7.55 42.71 -21.92
CA LEU A 49 8.82 43.36 -21.51
C LEU A 49 9.21 43.01 -20.07
N ASN A 50 8.24 42.94 -19.15
CA ASN A 50 8.47 42.59 -17.75
C ASN A 50 8.86 41.11 -17.53
N LYS A 51 8.66 40.23 -18.52
CA LYS A 51 8.96 38.80 -18.44
C LYS A 51 10.24 38.40 -19.18
N LEU A 52 10.94 39.36 -19.79
CA LEU A 52 12.16 39.10 -20.54
C LEU A 52 13.28 38.60 -19.63
N LYS A 53 14.13 37.72 -20.18
CA LYS A 53 15.34 37.28 -19.50
C LYS A 53 16.41 38.36 -19.62
N THR A 54 17.40 38.32 -18.71
CA THR A 54 18.49 39.31 -18.67
C THR A 54 19.26 39.42 -19.99
N GLU A 55 19.47 38.29 -20.68
CA GLU A 55 20.13 38.25 -21.99
C GLU A 55 19.37 39.07 -23.05
N ASP A 56 18.05 38.89 -23.11
CA ASP A 56 17.17 39.61 -24.03
C ASP A 56 17.16 41.11 -23.72
N VAL A 57 17.08 41.48 -22.43
CA VAL A 57 17.12 42.87 -21.98
C VAL A 57 18.40 43.58 -22.45
N LEU A 58 19.57 42.93 -22.31
CA LEU A 58 20.86 43.49 -22.72
C LEU A 58 20.93 43.67 -24.25
N SER A 59 20.37 42.73 -25.02
CA SER A 59 20.32 42.83 -26.48
C SER A 59 19.47 44.02 -26.94
N ILE A 60 18.31 44.24 -26.30
CA ILE A 60 17.40 45.35 -26.60
C ILE A 60 18.05 46.68 -26.23
N GLU A 61 18.68 46.77 -25.05
CA GLU A 61 19.40 47.97 -24.63
C GLU A 61 20.52 48.33 -25.60
N LYS A 62 21.32 47.35 -26.04
CA LYS A 62 22.37 47.57 -27.03
C LYS A 62 21.80 48.11 -28.34
N ASN A 63 20.76 47.47 -28.89
CA ASN A 63 20.13 47.91 -30.13
C ASN A 63 19.56 49.34 -30.03
N LEU A 64 18.98 49.70 -28.89
CA LEU A 64 18.46 51.06 -28.67
C LEU A 64 19.58 52.09 -28.53
N SER A 65 20.74 51.71 -28.01
CA SER A 65 21.90 52.59 -27.90
C SER A 65 22.58 52.84 -29.25
N GLU A 66 22.69 51.81 -30.10
CA GLU A 66 23.39 51.86 -31.39
C GLU A 66 22.48 52.37 -32.51
N ASN A 67 21.26 51.83 -32.60
CA ASN A 67 20.34 52.05 -33.73
C ASN A 67 19.16 52.96 -33.40
N LYS A 68 19.00 53.38 -32.12
CA LYS A 68 17.85 54.16 -31.61
C LYS A 68 16.48 53.49 -31.78
N GLU A 69 16.42 52.26 -32.27
CA GLU A 69 15.21 51.44 -32.35
C GLU A 69 15.55 49.97 -32.08
N SER A 70 14.59 49.24 -31.52
CA SER A 70 14.65 47.77 -31.38
C SER A 70 13.29 47.19 -31.66
N THR A 71 13.21 46.13 -32.45
CA THR A 71 11.96 45.44 -32.74
C THR A 71 11.79 44.26 -31.79
N ILE A 72 10.60 44.11 -31.21
CA ILE A 72 10.19 42.91 -30.46
C ILE A 72 8.96 42.30 -31.11
N THR A 73 8.86 40.97 -31.07
CA THR A 73 7.70 40.24 -31.59
C THR A 73 6.88 39.71 -30.43
N VAL A 74 5.61 40.11 -30.33
CA VAL A 74 4.68 39.63 -29.30
C VAL A 74 3.41 39.13 -29.98
N ASN A 75 3.05 37.86 -29.77
CA ASN A 75 1.91 37.20 -30.42
C ASN A 75 1.89 37.41 -31.95
N ASP A 76 3.01 37.11 -32.61
CA ASP A 76 3.20 37.19 -34.06
C ASP A 76 3.02 38.60 -34.66
N LYS A 77 3.16 39.65 -33.83
CA LYS A 77 3.18 41.04 -34.26
C LYS A 77 4.46 41.74 -33.82
N ASP A 78 5.01 42.53 -34.72
CA ASP A 78 6.23 43.29 -34.48
C ASP A 78 5.92 44.69 -33.94
N TYR A 79 6.58 45.04 -32.85
CA TYR A 79 6.49 46.34 -32.20
C TYR A 79 7.87 47.00 -32.17
N LYS A 80 7.95 48.22 -32.70
CA LYS A 80 9.18 49.02 -32.69
C LYS A 80 9.30 49.83 -31.39
N LEU A 81 10.27 49.49 -30.57
CA LEU A 81 10.62 50.20 -29.35
C LEU A 81 11.59 51.35 -29.64
N THR A 82 11.42 52.44 -28.91
CA THR A 82 12.34 53.59 -28.91
C THR A 82 12.84 53.86 -27.49
N PRO A 83 13.96 54.57 -27.31
CA PRO A 83 14.53 54.83 -25.98
C PRO A 83 13.57 55.53 -25.01
N GLU A 84 12.63 56.33 -25.50
CA GLU A 84 11.64 57.03 -24.66
C GLU A 84 10.56 56.10 -24.09
N MET A 85 10.38 54.91 -24.67
CA MET A 85 9.34 53.96 -24.28
C MET A 85 9.74 53.07 -23.10
N ILE A 86 11.03 53.02 -22.75
CA ILE A 86 11.57 52.06 -21.78
C ILE A 86 12.73 52.67 -21.00
N THR A 87 12.81 52.34 -19.73
CA THR A 87 13.93 52.71 -18.86
C THR A 87 14.59 51.45 -18.35
N VAL A 88 15.90 51.30 -18.55
CA VAL A 88 16.64 50.16 -18.02
C VAL A 88 16.89 50.38 -16.53
N LYS A 89 16.40 49.47 -15.69
CA LYS A 89 16.66 49.47 -14.25
C LYS A 89 17.63 48.36 -13.90
N ARG A 90 18.64 48.72 -13.11
CA ARG A 90 19.63 47.82 -12.54
C ARG A 90 19.59 47.93 -11.03
N TYR A 91 19.35 46.82 -10.35
CA TYR A 91 19.30 46.78 -8.89
C TYR A 91 19.64 45.38 -8.37
N GLN A 92 19.98 45.31 -7.09
CA GLN A 92 20.22 44.05 -6.40
C GLN A 92 18.95 43.57 -5.71
N LYS A 93 18.56 42.32 -5.99
CA LYS A 93 17.44 41.67 -5.33
C LYS A 93 17.96 40.57 -4.42
N THR A 94 17.61 40.65 -3.14
CA THR A 94 17.90 39.58 -2.19
C THR A 94 16.78 38.55 -2.24
N VAL A 95 17.12 37.30 -2.54
CA VAL A 95 16.20 36.17 -2.60
C VAL A 95 16.43 35.27 -1.39
N HIS A 96 15.42 35.17 -0.53
CA HIS A 96 15.46 34.39 0.71
C HIS A 96 14.87 32.98 0.55
N VAL A 97 14.07 32.76 -0.49
CA VAL A 97 13.30 31.53 -0.69
C VAL A 97 13.56 30.99 -2.09
N GLU A 98 13.67 29.67 -2.17
CA GLU A 98 13.75 28.94 -3.44
C GLU A 98 12.45 28.17 -3.65
N GLU A 99 11.82 28.39 -4.80
CA GLU A 99 10.65 27.65 -5.22
C GLU A 99 11.08 26.31 -5.81
N LEU A 100 10.55 25.22 -5.26
CA LEU A 100 10.82 23.87 -5.73
C LEU A 100 9.51 23.16 -6.05
N THR A 101 9.43 22.61 -7.27
CA THR A 101 8.35 21.72 -7.69
C THR A 101 8.75 20.28 -7.32
N PRO A 102 8.13 19.65 -6.32
CA PRO A 102 8.54 18.32 -5.87
C PRO A 102 8.28 17.26 -6.95
N SER A 103 9.23 16.34 -7.13
CA SER A 103 9.01 15.14 -7.93
C SER A 103 8.13 14.15 -7.17
N VAL A 104 7.21 13.50 -7.86
CA VAL A 104 6.27 12.54 -7.26
C VAL A 104 6.69 11.12 -7.62
N ILE A 105 6.82 10.26 -6.60
CA ILE A 105 6.95 8.82 -6.75
C ILE A 105 5.65 8.21 -6.26
N GLU A 106 4.90 7.57 -7.15
CA GLU A 106 3.60 6.98 -6.83
C GLU A 106 3.66 5.44 -6.95
N PRO A 107 3.95 4.73 -5.85
CA PRO A 107 3.80 3.28 -5.83
C PRO A 107 2.31 2.92 -5.80
N SER A 108 1.84 2.27 -6.88
CA SER A 108 0.45 1.86 -7.03
C SER A 108 0.33 0.33 -7.04
N PHE A 109 -0.45 -0.22 -6.10
CA PHE A 109 -0.60 -1.66 -5.90
C PHE A 109 -2.01 -2.12 -6.24
N GLY A 110 -2.15 -2.94 -7.29
CA GLY A 110 -3.42 -3.55 -7.66
C GLY A 110 -3.77 -4.74 -6.78
N ILE A 111 -4.46 -4.52 -5.65
CA ILE A 111 -4.80 -5.57 -4.66
C ILE A 111 -5.48 -6.78 -5.30
N GLY A 112 -6.41 -6.56 -6.26
CA GLY A 112 -7.09 -7.66 -6.95
C GLY A 112 -6.13 -8.56 -7.73
N ARG A 113 -5.11 -7.99 -8.39
CA ARG A 113 -4.09 -8.76 -9.12
C ARG A 113 -3.17 -9.49 -8.16
N ILE A 114 -2.75 -8.82 -7.08
CA ILE A 114 -1.91 -9.43 -6.04
C ILE A 114 -2.63 -10.64 -5.43
N MET A 115 -3.91 -10.50 -5.08
CA MET A 115 -4.73 -11.58 -4.52
C MET A 115 -4.88 -12.74 -5.52
N TYR A 116 -5.14 -12.45 -6.79
CA TYR A 116 -5.22 -13.47 -7.83
C TYR A 116 -3.90 -14.24 -8.00
N SER A 117 -2.77 -13.54 -8.09
CA SER A 117 -1.44 -14.16 -8.16
C SER A 117 -1.14 -15.01 -6.92
N VAL A 118 -1.55 -14.55 -5.72
CA VAL A 118 -1.44 -15.35 -4.49
C VAL A 118 -2.26 -16.63 -4.60
N PHE A 119 -3.48 -16.60 -5.15
CA PHE A 119 -4.27 -17.81 -5.33
C PHE A 119 -3.63 -18.77 -6.34
N GLU A 120 -3.20 -18.31 -7.51
CA GLU A 120 -2.57 -19.18 -8.50
C GLU A 120 -1.29 -19.85 -7.97
N HIS A 121 -0.44 -19.11 -7.27
CA HIS A 121 0.81 -19.66 -6.72
C HIS A 121 0.60 -20.64 -5.56
N ASN A 122 -0.57 -20.59 -4.89
CA ASN A 122 -0.84 -21.40 -3.71
C ASN A 122 -1.88 -22.51 -3.94
N PHE A 123 -2.51 -22.56 -5.11
CA PHE A 123 -3.47 -23.60 -5.44
C PHE A 123 -2.77 -24.94 -5.66
N LYS A 124 -3.19 -25.97 -4.90
CA LYS A 124 -2.61 -27.30 -4.94
C LYS A 124 -3.73 -28.36 -4.91
N ILE A 125 -3.45 -29.52 -5.49
CA ILE A 125 -4.32 -30.70 -5.46
C ILE A 125 -3.60 -31.78 -4.66
N ARG A 126 -4.33 -32.53 -3.82
CA ARG A 126 -3.75 -33.64 -3.05
C ARG A 126 -3.39 -34.80 -3.97
N GLU A 127 -2.24 -35.42 -3.72
CA GLU A 127 -1.85 -36.64 -4.42
C GLU A 127 -2.87 -37.75 -4.17
N GLY A 128 -3.33 -38.40 -5.24
CA GLY A 128 -4.28 -39.52 -5.17
C GLY A 128 -5.75 -39.14 -5.02
N ASP A 129 -6.11 -37.86 -4.90
CA ASP A 129 -7.51 -37.41 -4.89
C ASP A 129 -7.66 -36.07 -5.62
N GLU A 130 -7.97 -36.13 -6.92
CA GLU A 130 -8.13 -34.94 -7.79
C GLU A 130 -9.24 -34.00 -7.33
N GLN A 131 -10.19 -34.48 -6.53
CA GLN A 131 -11.28 -33.66 -6.00
C GLN A 131 -10.88 -32.87 -4.75
N ARG A 132 -9.75 -33.21 -4.13
CA ARG A 132 -9.22 -32.51 -2.94
C ARG A 132 -8.19 -31.47 -3.33
N SER A 133 -8.68 -30.29 -3.68
CA SER A 133 -7.86 -29.08 -3.77
C SER A 133 -7.71 -28.37 -2.42
N TYR A 134 -6.63 -27.60 -2.27
CA TYR A 134 -6.40 -26.72 -1.13
C TYR A 134 -5.57 -25.51 -1.55
N LEU A 135 -5.66 -24.44 -0.77
CA LEU A 135 -4.85 -23.24 -0.95
C LEU A 135 -3.78 -23.16 0.14
N SER A 136 -2.52 -23.24 -0.26
CA SER A 136 -1.31 -23.24 0.59
C SER A 136 -0.98 -21.86 1.18
N LEU A 137 -1.98 -21.04 1.52
CA LEU A 137 -1.75 -19.67 1.99
C LEU A 137 -0.94 -19.65 3.31
N PRO A 138 0.01 -18.71 3.46
CA PRO A 138 0.65 -18.43 4.74
C PRO A 138 -0.36 -18.13 5.83
N ALA A 139 -0.09 -18.58 7.06
CA ALA A 139 -1.01 -18.44 8.18
C ALA A 139 -1.38 -16.96 8.46
N SER A 140 -0.45 -16.02 8.24
CA SER A 140 -0.68 -14.59 8.41
C SER A 140 -1.80 -14.02 7.53
N ILE A 141 -1.98 -14.54 6.30
CA ILE A 141 -2.99 -14.06 5.33
C ILE A 141 -4.17 -15.02 5.14
N ALA A 142 -4.16 -16.20 5.76
CA ALA A 142 -5.28 -17.13 5.68
C ALA A 142 -6.58 -16.50 6.24
N PRO A 143 -7.77 -16.73 5.62
CA PRO A 143 -9.03 -16.10 6.05
C PRO A 143 -9.45 -16.47 7.47
N TYR A 144 -9.33 -17.76 7.79
CA TYR A 144 -9.43 -18.29 9.14
C TYR A 144 -8.11 -18.97 9.47
N LYS A 145 -7.69 -18.87 10.72
CA LYS A 145 -6.42 -19.41 11.21
C LYS A 145 -6.57 -20.83 11.72
N CYS A 146 -7.73 -21.15 12.28
CA CYS A 146 -8.01 -22.45 12.86
C CYS A 146 -9.42 -22.95 12.48
N SER A 147 -9.56 -24.26 12.30
CA SER A 147 -10.86 -24.93 12.35
C SER A 147 -11.01 -25.69 13.67
N VAL A 148 -12.25 -25.82 14.16
CA VAL A 148 -12.58 -26.67 15.31
C VAL A 148 -13.55 -27.73 14.82
N LEU A 149 -13.15 -29.00 14.93
CA LEU A 149 -13.79 -30.13 14.25
C LEU A 149 -14.02 -31.27 15.26
N PRO A 150 -15.25 -31.62 15.64
CA PRO A 150 -15.45 -32.85 16.42
C PRO A 150 -15.23 -34.08 15.55
N ILE A 151 -14.75 -35.22 16.04
CA ILE A 151 -14.53 -36.41 15.18
C ILE A 151 -15.85 -37.01 14.67
N SER A 152 -16.94 -36.83 15.42
CA SER A 152 -18.30 -37.26 15.11
C SER A 152 -19.34 -36.30 15.71
N ASN A 153 -20.62 -36.55 15.48
CA ASN A 153 -21.71 -35.71 16.02
C ASN A 153 -22.11 -36.08 17.46
N ASN A 154 -21.17 -36.61 18.26
CA ASN A 154 -21.45 -36.95 19.66
C ASN A 154 -21.75 -35.64 20.45
N PRO A 155 -22.92 -35.53 21.12
CA PRO A 155 -23.27 -34.35 21.91
C PRO A 155 -22.27 -34.03 23.03
N ASP A 156 -21.55 -35.03 23.54
CA ASP A 156 -20.60 -34.86 24.65
C ASP A 156 -19.41 -33.96 24.28
N PHE A 157 -19.12 -33.79 22.99
CA PHE A 157 -18.06 -32.88 22.53
C PHE A 157 -18.44 -31.39 22.67
N GLY A 158 -19.73 -31.06 22.82
CA GLY A 158 -20.23 -29.69 22.76
C GLY A 158 -19.55 -28.73 23.74
N ILE A 159 -19.27 -29.19 24.97
CA ILE A 159 -18.60 -28.37 25.97
C ILE A 159 -17.15 -28.06 25.58
N HIS A 160 -16.42 -29.05 25.05
CA HIS A 160 -15.03 -28.87 24.62
C HIS A 160 -14.92 -27.97 23.40
N ILE A 161 -15.83 -28.11 22.42
CA ILE A 161 -15.92 -27.24 21.23
C ILE A 161 -16.16 -25.78 21.67
N LYS A 162 -17.10 -25.55 22.58
CA LYS A 162 -17.40 -24.20 23.09
C LYS A 162 -16.20 -23.61 23.82
N ASN A 163 -15.56 -24.38 24.69
CA ASN A 163 -14.41 -23.91 25.47
C ASN A 163 -13.22 -23.55 24.57
N ILE A 164 -12.88 -24.40 23.59
CA ILE A 164 -11.77 -24.10 22.68
C ILE A 164 -12.09 -22.92 21.77
N SER A 165 -13.33 -22.78 21.28
CA SER A 165 -13.77 -21.63 20.50
C SER A 165 -13.64 -20.32 21.29
N GLN A 166 -14.04 -20.31 22.56
CA GLN A 166 -13.87 -19.16 23.45
C GLN A 166 -12.38 -18.84 23.68
N ALA A 167 -11.55 -19.86 23.91
CA ALA A 167 -10.12 -19.67 24.11
C ALA A 167 -9.41 -19.14 22.85
N LEU A 168 -9.79 -19.60 21.65
CA LEU A 168 -9.30 -19.07 20.38
C LEU A 168 -9.69 -17.59 20.20
N ASN A 169 -10.94 -17.22 20.53
CA ASN A 169 -11.38 -15.82 20.51
C ASN A 169 -10.58 -14.93 21.48
N GLN A 170 -10.30 -15.41 22.69
CA GLN A 170 -9.51 -14.69 23.68
C GLN A 170 -8.05 -14.46 23.25
N ASN A 171 -7.56 -15.22 22.27
CA ASN A 171 -6.22 -15.10 21.70
C ASN A 171 -6.24 -14.37 20.33
N ASP A 172 -7.34 -13.72 19.96
CA ASP A 172 -7.53 -13.02 18.68
C ASP A 172 -7.33 -13.93 17.45
N ILE A 173 -7.72 -15.21 17.57
CA ILE A 173 -7.58 -16.20 16.51
C ILE A 173 -8.91 -16.36 15.77
N SER A 174 -8.98 -15.82 14.55
CA SER A 174 -10.09 -16.09 13.63
C SER A 174 -10.21 -17.59 13.37
N HIS A 175 -11.37 -18.17 13.67
CA HIS A 175 -11.59 -19.60 13.53
C HIS A 175 -13.00 -19.94 13.05
N LYS A 176 -13.17 -21.17 12.56
CA LYS A 176 -14.45 -21.72 12.09
C LYS A 176 -14.73 -23.06 12.76
N VAL A 177 -15.90 -23.17 13.38
CA VAL A 177 -16.42 -24.48 13.84
C VAL A 177 -17.09 -25.17 12.64
N ASP A 178 -16.73 -26.42 12.36
CA ASP A 178 -17.44 -27.27 11.39
C ASP A 178 -17.88 -28.58 12.08
N ASP A 179 -19.10 -28.52 12.62
CA ASP A 179 -19.85 -29.61 13.23
C ASP A 179 -20.88 -30.22 12.26
N SER A 180 -20.73 -29.95 10.96
CA SER A 180 -21.66 -30.46 9.94
C SER A 180 -21.62 -31.99 9.84
N SER A 181 -22.70 -32.56 9.35
CA SER A 181 -22.76 -33.99 9.07
C SER A 181 -21.69 -34.41 8.04
N GLY A 182 -20.95 -35.46 8.37
CA GLY A 182 -19.89 -35.97 7.52
C GLY A 182 -18.74 -36.60 8.31
N SER A 183 -17.92 -37.38 7.60
CA SER A 183 -16.68 -37.89 8.15
C SER A 183 -15.70 -36.74 8.42
N ILE A 184 -14.79 -36.93 9.37
CA ILE A 184 -13.73 -35.95 9.67
C ILE A 184 -12.92 -35.58 8.41
N GLY A 185 -12.63 -36.56 7.54
CA GLY A 185 -11.93 -36.31 6.27
C GLY A 185 -12.69 -35.38 5.31
N ARG A 186 -14.03 -35.44 5.28
CA ARG A 186 -14.84 -34.50 4.47
C ARG A 186 -14.80 -33.09 5.03
N ARG A 187 -14.77 -32.96 6.35
CA ARG A 187 -14.62 -31.66 7.02
C ARG A 187 -13.24 -31.05 6.80
N TYR A 188 -12.18 -31.85 6.93
CA TYR A 188 -10.83 -31.43 6.54
C TYR A 188 -10.75 -30.97 5.08
N ALA A 189 -11.37 -31.70 4.14
CA ALA A 189 -11.39 -31.28 2.74
C ALA A 189 -12.03 -29.89 2.56
N ARG A 190 -13.16 -29.61 3.22
CA ARG A 190 -13.81 -28.29 3.15
C ARG A 190 -12.97 -27.18 3.77
N THR A 191 -12.32 -27.44 4.90
CA THR A 191 -11.48 -26.44 5.58
C THR A 191 -10.18 -26.18 4.82
N ASP A 192 -9.58 -27.22 4.25
CA ASP A 192 -8.38 -27.13 3.43
C ASP A 192 -8.66 -26.31 2.14
N GLN A 193 -9.84 -26.50 1.51
CA GLN A 193 -10.28 -25.76 0.32
C GLN A 193 -10.37 -24.24 0.54
N ILE A 194 -10.74 -23.80 1.74
CA ILE A 194 -10.83 -22.36 2.09
C ILE A 194 -9.57 -21.86 2.84
N ALA A 195 -8.46 -22.56 2.65
CA ALA A 195 -7.12 -22.18 3.10
C ALA A 195 -6.91 -22.11 4.62
N ILE A 196 -7.72 -22.78 5.45
CA ILE A 196 -7.50 -22.81 6.91
C ILE A 196 -6.20 -23.59 7.19
N PRO A 197 -5.17 -22.99 7.80
CA PRO A 197 -3.85 -23.62 7.94
C PRO A 197 -3.82 -24.65 9.05
N TYR A 198 -4.62 -24.50 10.11
CA TYR A 198 -4.63 -25.40 11.26
C TYR A 198 -6.03 -25.90 11.59
N GLY A 199 -6.14 -27.15 12.04
CA GLY A 199 -7.40 -27.74 12.51
C GLY A 199 -7.25 -28.43 13.85
N ILE A 200 -8.07 -28.04 14.81
CA ILE A 200 -8.18 -28.72 16.10
C ILE A 200 -9.29 -29.75 16.03
N THR A 201 -8.96 -31.01 16.27
CA THR A 201 -9.95 -32.11 16.28
C THR A 201 -10.22 -32.58 17.70
N ILE A 202 -11.50 -32.55 18.07
CA ILE A 202 -12.02 -33.05 19.34
C ILE A 202 -12.47 -34.50 19.13
N ASP A 203 -11.88 -35.45 19.83
CA ASP A 203 -12.16 -36.88 19.67
C ASP A 203 -12.56 -37.53 20.99
N PHE A 204 -12.71 -38.87 20.99
CA PHE A 204 -13.12 -39.60 22.19
C PHE A 204 -12.06 -39.60 23.30
N ASP A 205 -10.78 -39.47 22.95
CA ASP A 205 -9.72 -39.35 23.97
C ASP A 205 -9.82 -37.99 24.67
N THR A 206 -10.29 -36.94 23.98
CA THR A 206 -10.58 -35.64 24.61
C THR A 206 -11.53 -35.73 25.81
N LEU A 207 -12.51 -36.65 25.77
CA LEU A 207 -13.47 -36.85 26.85
C LEU A 207 -12.91 -37.65 28.03
N LYS A 208 -11.87 -38.46 27.78
CA LYS A 208 -11.27 -39.37 28.77
C LYS A 208 -10.07 -38.74 29.47
N ASP A 209 -9.25 -38.01 28.72
CA ASP A 209 -8.01 -37.45 29.22
C ASP A 209 -8.26 -36.41 30.31
N THR A 210 -7.49 -36.49 31.38
CA THR A 210 -7.49 -35.51 32.47
C THR A 210 -6.05 -35.05 32.71
N PRO A 211 -5.64 -33.85 32.24
CA PRO A 211 -6.46 -32.82 31.58
C PRO A 211 -6.84 -33.16 30.13
N PRO A 212 -7.96 -32.62 29.61
CA PRO A 212 -8.43 -32.89 28.24
C PRO A 212 -7.40 -32.50 27.17
N THR A 213 -7.13 -33.41 26.24
CA THR A 213 -6.26 -33.19 25.08
C THR A 213 -7.03 -33.23 23.76
N ALA A 214 -6.45 -32.65 22.70
CA ALA A 214 -7.01 -32.69 21.36
C ALA A 214 -5.87 -32.73 20.33
N THR A 215 -6.18 -33.08 19.09
CA THR A 215 -5.17 -33.06 18.03
C THR A 215 -5.15 -31.71 17.33
N LEU A 216 -3.96 -31.26 16.94
CA LEU A 216 -3.73 -30.13 16.05
C LEU A 216 -3.16 -30.64 14.74
N ARG A 217 -3.84 -30.36 13.64
CA ARG A 217 -3.45 -30.73 12.27
C ARG A 217 -2.93 -29.52 11.51
N GLU A 218 -1.84 -29.68 10.77
CA GLU A 218 -1.43 -28.71 9.74
C GLU A 218 -2.02 -29.09 8.39
N ARG A 219 -2.55 -28.08 7.67
CA ARG A 219 -3.07 -28.21 6.31
C ARG A 219 -2.05 -28.82 5.36
N ASP A 220 -0.87 -28.23 5.22
CA ASP A 220 0.04 -28.56 4.11
C ASP A 220 0.58 -30.00 4.23
N SER A 221 1.20 -30.35 5.36
CA SER A 221 1.72 -31.71 5.58
C SER A 221 0.67 -32.76 5.95
N MET A 222 -0.54 -32.34 6.33
CA MET A 222 -1.57 -33.19 6.96
C MET A 222 -1.16 -33.86 8.29
N LYS A 223 0.05 -33.59 8.80
CA LYS A 223 0.53 -34.18 10.05
C LYS A 223 -0.26 -33.63 11.22
N GLN A 224 -0.31 -34.43 12.28
CA GLN A 224 -1.03 -34.11 13.51
C GLN A 224 -0.12 -34.30 14.71
N ILE A 225 -0.29 -33.43 15.70
CA ILE A 225 0.26 -33.59 17.05
C ILE A 225 -0.90 -33.63 18.05
N ARG A 226 -0.70 -34.23 19.22
CA ARG A 226 -1.66 -34.16 20.33
C ARG A 226 -1.11 -33.27 21.43
N ALA A 227 -1.93 -32.35 21.93
CA ALA A 227 -1.56 -31.42 22.99
C ALA A 227 -2.78 -31.08 23.87
N SER A 228 -2.50 -30.49 25.04
CA SER A 228 -3.55 -30.06 25.96
C SER A 228 -4.47 -29.01 25.32
N LEU A 229 -5.78 -29.12 25.52
CA LEU A 229 -6.75 -28.13 25.05
C LEU A 229 -6.44 -26.71 25.57
N LYS A 230 -5.77 -26.60 26.72
CA LYS A 230 -5.33 -25.32 27.30
C LYS A 230 -4.19 -24.67 26.52
N GLU A 231 -3.31 -25.46 25.92
CA GLU A 231 -2.09 -24.99 25.24
C GLU A 231 -2.34 -24.68 23.77
N LEU A 232 -3.29 -25.38 23.14
CA LEU A 232 -3.58 -25.27 21.71
C LEU A 232 -3.82 -23.83 21.21
N PRO A 233 -4.59 -22.96 21.90
CA PRO A 233 -4.77 -21.58 21.45
C PRO A 233 -3.45 -20.81 21.33
N GLN A 234 -2.55 -20.96 22.31
CA GLN A 234 -1.25 -20.29 22.28
C GLN A 234 -0.36 -20.85 21.18
N ILE A 235 -0.36 -22.17 20.97
CA ILE A 235 0.39 -22.81 19.89
C ILE A 235 -0.05 -22.26 18.53
N VAL A 236 -1.37 -22.19 18.30
CA VAL A 236 -1.92 -21.62 17.06
C VAL A 236 -1.55 -20.14 16.93
N LYS A 237 -1.58 -19.36 18.02
CA LYS A 237 -1.16 -17.95 17.99
C LYS A 237 0.29 -17.79 17.57
N ASP A 238 1.18 -18.59 18.15
CA ASP A 238 2.62 -18.52 17.87
C ASP A 238 2.94 -18.93 16.43
N LEU A 239 2.21 -19.91 15.88
CA LEU A 239 2.29 -20.30 14.47
C LEU A 239 1.79 -19.20 13.54
N VAL A 240 0.66 -18.57 13.85
CA VAL A 240 0.07 -17.48 13.06
C VAL A 240 0.94 -16.22 13.06
N ASP A 241 1.53 -15.90 14.20
CA ASP A 241 2.45 -14.77 14.37
C ASP A 241 3.85 -15.04 13.80
N GLY A 242 4.15 -16.26 13.38
CA GLY A 242 5.46 -16.66 12.88
C GLY A 242 6.54 -16.76 13.95
N LYS A 243 6.15 -16.88 15.22
CA LYS A 243 7.08 -17.09 16.36
C LYS A 243 7.62 -18.52 16.42
N ARG A 244 6.86 -19.47 15.88
CA ARG A 244 7.23 -20.89 15.76
C ARG A 244 6.85 -21.41 14.38
N THR A 245 7.57 -22.41 13.91
CA THR A 245 7.25 -23.14 12.67
C THR A 245 6.51 -24.44 12.98
N TRP A 246 5.86 -25.03 11.97
CA TRP A 246 5.24 -26.35 12.14
C TRP A 246 6.28 -27.44 12.49
N GLU A 247 7.47 -27.35 11.91
CA GLU A 247 8.58 -28.24 12.24
C GLU A 247 8.94 -28.18 13.73
N ASP A 248 9.04 -26.96 14.28
CA ASP A 248 9.26 -26.77 15.72
C ASP A 248 8.17 -27.41 16.57
N ILE A 249 6.91 -27.37 16.12
CA ILE A 249 5.81 -28.02 16.84
C ILE A 249 5.98 -29.54 16.79
N THR A 250 6.20 -30.12 15.61
CA THR A 250 6.36 -31.58 15.48
C THR A 250 7.56 -32.15 16.23
N ASN A 251 8.60 -31.33 16.48
CA ASN A 251 9.77 -31.73 17.27
C ASN A 251 9.54 -31.67 18.79
N ASN A 252 8.53 -30.92 19.25
CA ASN A 252 8.31 -30.66 20.68
C ASN A 252 7.01 -31.27 21.22
N TYR A 253 6.16 -31.83 20.37
CA TYR A 253 4.88 -32.43 20.75
C TYR A 253 4.74 -33.84 20.15
N PRO A 254 4.03 -34.75 20.81
CA PRO A 254 3.87 -36.12 20.32
C PRO A 254 3.09 -36.12 19.01
N LEU A 255 3.68 -36.73 17.99
CA LEU A 255 3.00 -36.98 16.72
C LEU A 255 1.83 -37.93 16.95
N PHE A 256 0.71 -37.61 16.30
CA PHE A 256 -0.51 -38.40 16.38
C PHE A 256 -0.68 -39.20 15.09
N GLU A 257 -0.63 -40.53 15.22
CA GLU A 257 -0.86 -41.44 14.09
C GLU A 257 -2.30 -41.98 14.09
N GLN A 258 -2.81 -42.42 15.25
CA GLN A 258 -4.17 -42.97 15.41
C GLN A 258 -4.68 -42.75 16.85
N GLN A 259 -6.01 -42.72 17.02
CA GLN A 259 -6.65 -42.64 18.34
C GLN A 259 -6.62 -43.99 19.06
N GLU A 260 -6.49 -43.98 20.39
CA GLU A 260 -6.47 -45.21 21.18
C GLU A 260 -7.89 -45.70 21.52
N THR A 261 -8.84 -44.77 21.68
CA THR A 261 -10.24 -45.10 21.98
C THR A 261 -11.11 -45.18 20.72
N THR A 262 -11.91 -46.23 20.62
CA THR A 262 -13.03 -46.28 19.67
C THR A 262 -14.36 -46.45 20.43
N LYS A 263 -15.09 -45.34 20.62
CA LYS A 263 -16.36 -45.20 21.34
C LYS A 263 -16.28 -45.20 22.87
#